data_AF-A0A554L200-F1
#
_entry.id   AF-A0A554L200-F1
#
_cell.length_a   1.000
_cell.length_b   1.000
_cell.length_c   1.000
_cell.angle_alpha   90.00
_cell.angle_beta   90.00
_cell.angle_gamma   90.00
#
_symmetry.space_group_name_H-M   'P 1'
#
loop_
_entity.id
_entity.type
_entity.pdbx_description
1 polymer ?
#
loop_
_entity_poly.entity_id
_entity_poly.type
_entity_poly.pdbx_seq_one_letter_code
_entity_poly.pdbx_strand_id
1 'polypeptide(L)'
;MPKLSGLFDSFDNLDQIDINNLISWLKPAPNPIQLENYLANKILYPQSLPLTPTDMQIDLAILREALRLNGPKPTEKGGPLLGDNPFLNIALRKILIPCRFERFVPNMPVLTWVFVDGLLLNRKKQDLFEDLWTVVLTDDTDEVVGSVVTPQFGGSGDTLDMNVLGKNVRIQAGSLTVVPCPKKRCEISYKFTNGKLLGKKEAALEVYGGRLGLLIDGRRI
;
A
#
# COMPACT_ATOMS: atom_id res chain seq x y z
N MET A 1 -5.12 -9.45 32.30
CA MET A 1 -6.14 -9.26 31.25
C MET A 1 -5.43 -9.00 29.94
N PRO A 2 -5.76 -9.68 28.83
CA PRO A 2 -5.17 -9.35 27.54
C PRO A 2 -5.56 -7.92 27.14
N LYS A 3 -4.57 -7.08 26.82
CA LYS A 3 -4.83 -5.73 26.30
C LYS A 3 -5.47 -5.89 24.93
N LEU A 4 -6.67 -5.33 24.75
CA LEU A 4 -7.27 -5.20 23.42
C LEU A 4 -6.38 -4.28 22.60
N SER A 5 -5.74 -4.82 21.56
CA SER A 5 -4.87 -4.04 20.70
C SER A 5 -5.69 -3.29 19.65
N GLY A 6 -5.53 -1.97 19.55
CA GLY A 6 -6.12 -1.13 18.51
C GLY A 6 -5.35 -1.15 17.18
N LEU A 7 -5.96 -0.56 16.14
CA LEU A 7 -5.32 -0.39 14.82
C LEU A 7 -4.06 0.48 14.92
N PHE A 8 -4.10 1.48 15.81
CA PHE A 8 -3.07 2.50 15.91
C PHE A 8 -2.07 2.30 17.06
N ASP A 9 -2.18 1.21 17.82
CA ASP A 9 -1.32 0.95 19.00
C ASP A 9 0.18 0.88 18.69
N SER A 10 0.54 0.57 17.44
CA SER A 10 1.93 0.49 16.99
C SER A 10 2.51 1.80 16.45
N PHE A 11 1.75 2.91 16.53
CA PHE A 11 2.19 4.21 16.03
C PHE A 11 2.30 5.18 17.21
N ASP A 12 3.51 5.66 17.46
CA ASP A 12 3.83 6.60 18.54
C ASP A 12 3.81 8.07 18.10
N ASN A 13 3.59 8.32 16.81
CA ASN A 13 3.70 9.63 16.16
C ASN A 13 2.38 10.12 15.52
N LEU A 14 1.25 9.62 16.00
CA LEU A 14 -0.08 10.04 15.50
C LEU A 14 -0.34 11.54 15.75
N ASP A 15 0.24 12.09 16.81
CA ASP A 15 0.19 13.51 17.19
C ASP A 15 0.92 14.41 16.18
N GLN A 16 1.79 13.85 15.33
CA GLN A 16 2.52 14.58 14.30
C GLN A 16 1.76 14.66 12.97
N ILE A 17 0.59 14.05 12.86
CA ILE A 17 -0.22 14.06 11.64
C ILE A 17 -0.91 15.42 11.49
N ASP A 18 -0.55 16.15 10.44
CA ASP A 18 -1.26 17.37 10.05
C ASP A 18 -2.64 17.03 9.44
N ILE A 19 -3.68 17.65 9.99
CA ILE A 19 -5.08 17.51 9.57
C ILE A 19 -5.27 17.83 8.09
N ASN A 20 -4.51 18.79 7.53
CA ASN A 20 -4.60 19.15 6.12
C ASN A 20 -4.19 18.00 5.19
N ASN A 21 -3.25 17.16 5.63
CA ASN A 21 -2.86 15.97 4.86
C ASN A 21 -4.00 14.96 4.83
N LEU A 22 -4.72 14.78 5.94
CA LEU A 22 -5.87 13.88 6.01
C LEU A 22 -7.03 14.33 5.11
N ILE A 23 -7.33 15.64 5.08
CA ILE A 23 -8.41 16.22 4.28
C ILE A 23 -8.25 15.89 2.80
N SER A 24 -7.01 15.89 2.28
CA SER A 24 -6.73 15.62 0.86
C SER A 24 -7.21 14.24 0.38
N TRP A 25 -7.36 13.29 1.32
CA TRP A 25 -7.77 11.92 1.06
C TRP A 25 -9.27 11.68 1.20
N LEU A 26 -10.02 12.60 1.80
CA LEU A 26 -11.41 12.41 2.19
C LEU A 26 -12.35 13.13 1.22
N LYS A 27 -13.38 12.42 0.74
CA LYS A 27 -14.36 12.94 -0.22
C LYS A 27 -15.79 12.53 0.22
N PRO A 28 -16.64 13.48 0.66
CA PRO A 28 -16.39 14.92 0.80
C PRO A 28 -15.39 15.23 1.94
N ALA A 29 -14.73 16.38 1.85
CA ALA A 29 -13.83 16.85 2.89
C ALA A 29 -14.62 17.16 4.18
N PRO A 30 -14.30 16.53 5.33
CA PRO A 30 -14.96 16.84 6.59
C PRO A 30 -14.49 18.20 7.14
N ASN A 31 -15.20 18.72 8.14
CA ASN A 31 -14.76 19.91 8.86
C ASN A 31 -13.41 19.63 9.57
N PRO A 32 -12.37 20.47 9.41
CA PRO A 32 -11.07 20.27 10.04
C PRO A 32 -11.14 20.06 11.56
N ILE A 33 -12.01 20.81 12.27
CA ILE A 33 -12.18 20.69 13.73
C ILE A 33 -12.75 19.32 14.11
N GLN A 34 -13.67 18.78 13.30
CA GLN A 34 -14.21 17.44 13.54
C GLN A 34 -13.13 16.37 13.35
N LEU A 35 -12.27 16.54 12.34
CA LEU A 35 -11.19 15.62 12.04
C LEU A 35 -10.08 15.67 13.12
N GLU A 36 -9.77 16.85 13.63
CA GLU A 36 -8.85 17.04 14.76
C GLU A 36 -9.38 16.36 16.02
N ASN A 37 -10.65 16.59 16.37
CA ASN A 37 -11.29 15.90 17.50
C ASN A 37 -11.30 14.38 17.33
N TYR A 38 -11.53 13.90 16.10
CA TYR A 38 -11.52 12.48 15.79
C TYR A 38 -10.12 11.89 15.97
N LEU A 39 -9.07 12.54 15.44
CA LEU A 39 -7.68 12.12 15.62
C LEU A 39 -7.28 12.13 17.10
N ALA A 40 -7.62 13.19 17.84
CA ALA A 40 -7.35 13.27 19.27
C ALA A 40 -8.00 12.11 20.05
N ASN A 41 -9.25 11.75 19.70
CA ASN A 41 -9.91 10.58 20.28
C ASN A 41 -9.22 9.27 19.91
N LYS A 42 -8.68 9.13 18.69
CA LYS A 42 -7.91 7.94 18.29
C LYS A 42 -6.57 7.84 19.02
N ILE A 43 -5.94 8.96 19.34
CA ILE A 43 -4.72 9.00 20.16
C ILE A 43 -5.02 8.56 21.60
N LEU A 44 -6.11 9.07 22.19
CA LEU A 44 -6.50 8.75 23.57
C LEU A 44 -7.09 7.33 23.71
N TYR A 45 -7.79 6.85 22.68
CA TYR A 45 -8.52 5.59 22.64
C TYR A 45 -8.25 4.82 21.34
N PRO A 46 -7.02 4.29 21.14
CA PRO A 46 -6.63 3.65 19.88
C PRO A 46 -7.39 2.35 19.58
N GLN A 47 -8.01 1.75 20.59
CA GLN A 47 -8.90 0.59 20.48
C GLN A 47 -10.31 0.92 19.95
N SER A 48 -10.66 2.20 19.81
CA SER A 48 -11.98 2.60 19.30
C SER A 48 -12.18 2.16 17.85
N LEU A 49 -13.35 1.57 17.57
CA LEU A 49 -13.70 1.07 16.24
C LEU A 49 -14.50 2.12 15.45
N PRO A 50 -14.28 2.23 14.12
CA PRO A 50 -15.12 3.08 13.27
C PRO A 50 -16.54 2.51 13.21
N LEU A 51 -17.55 3.36 13.39
CA LEU A 51 -18.96 2.95 13.40
C LEU A 51 -19.64 3.18 12.05
N THR A 52 -19.15 4.14 11.27
CA THR A 52 -19.68 4.49 9.97
C THR A 52 -18.66 4.26 8.85
N PRO A 53 -19.10 4.14 7.58
CA PRO A 53 -18.18 4.10 6.44
C PRO A 53 -17.29 5.34 6.34
N THR A 54 -17.80 6.50 6.77
CA THR A 54 -17.03 7.75 6.83
C THR A 54 -15.92 7.66 7.87
N ASP A 55 -16.23 7.14 9.07
CA ASP A 55 -15.22 6.91 10.11
C ASP A 55 -14.13 5.95 9.62
N MET A 56 -14.50 4.90 8.89
CA MET A 56 -13.54 3.99 8.28
C MET A 56 -12.64 4.71 7.26
N GLN A 57 -13.19 5.61 6.44
CA GLN A 57 -12.36 6.41 5.53
C GLN A 57 -11.38 7.31 6.28
N ILE A 58 -11.79 7.90 7.40
CA ILE A 58 -10.93 8.69 8.27
C ILE A 58 -9.83 7.81 8.87
N ASP A 59 -10.16 6.64 9.42
CA ASP A 59 -9.19 5.68 9.96
C ASP A 59 -8.16 5.25 8.90
N LEU A 60 -8.60 4.98 7.66
CA LEU A 60 -7.69 4.65 6.55
C LEU A 60 -6.80 5.83 6.15
N ALA A 61 -7.31 7.07 6.21
CA ALA A 61 -6.50 8.26 5.97
C ALA A 61 -5.45 8.48 7.07
N ILE A 62 -5.83 8.28 8.35
CA ILE A 62 -4.90 8.33 9.49
C ILE A 62 -3.83 7.25 9.32
N LEU A 63 -4.22 6.02 8.99
CA LEU A 63 -3.29 4.91 8.79
C LEU A 63 -2.29 5.23 7.66
N ARG A 64 -2.75 5.80 6.55
CA ARG A 64 -1.88 6.22 5.44
C ARG A 64 -0.83 7.22 5.90
N GLU A 65 -1.23 8.26 6.62
CA GLU A 65 -0.31 9.30 7.10
C GLU A 65 0.64 8.76 8.19
N ALA A 66 0.15 7.91 9.08
CA ALA A 66 0.99 7.24 10.08
C ALA A 66 2.06 6.37 9.42
N LEU A 67 1.69 5.58 8.39
CA LEU A 67 2.65 4.81 7.60
C LEU A 67 3.65 5.71 6.87
N ARG A 68 3.22 6.86 6.36
CA ARG A 68 4.08 7.83 5.68
C ARG A 68 5.12 8.45 6.61
N LEU A 69 4.72 8.83 7.83
CA LEU A 69 5.62 9.40 8.84
C LEU A 69 6.67 8.38 9.33
N ASN A 70 6.28 7.11 9.39
CA ASN A 70 7.16 5.99 9.74
C ASN A 70 7.88 5.37 8.53
N GLY A 71 7.66 5.88 7.32
CA GLY A 71 8.27 5.43 6.09
C GLY A 71 9.80 5.55 6.12
N PRO A 72 10.53 4.80 5.26
CA PRO A 72 11.98 4.88 5.18
C PRO A 72 12.44 6.31 4.86
N LYS A 73 13.24 6.92 5.73
CA LYS A 73 13.74 8.30 5.56
C LYS A 73 15.01 8.29 4.70
N PRO A 74 15.17 9.19 3.71
CA PRO A 74 16.32 9.20 2.80
C PRO A 74 17.67 9.55 3.45
N THR A 75 17.71 9.89 4.74
CA THR A 75 18.79 10.71 5.34
C THR A 75 19.61 10.03 6.42
N GLU A 76 19.32 8.79 6.82
CA GLU A 76 20.15 8.12 7.82
C GLU A 76 21.32 7.40 7.13
N LYS A 77 22.52 7.97 7.29
CA LYS A 77 23.80 7.46 6.77
C LYS A 77 24.26 6.15 7.44
N GLY A 78 23.36 5.42 8.11
CA GLY A 78 23.61 4.05 8.53
C GLY A 78 23.23 3.13 7.38
N GLY A 79 24.13 2.24 6.96
CA GLY A 79 23.77 1.21 5.98
C GLY A 79 22.49 0.49 6.43
N PRO A 80 21.61 0.07 5.50
CA PRO A 80 20.32 -0.52 5.85
C PRO A 80 20.57 -1.82 6.59
N LEU A 81 20.63 -1.76 7.92
CA LEU A 81 20.40 -2.92 8.75
C LEU A 81 18.94 -3.28 8.53
N LEU A 82 18.70 -4.58 8.34
CA LEU A 82 17.36 -5.16 8.34
C LEU A 82 16.60 -4.66 9.58
N GLY A 83 15.77 -3.61 9.49
CA GLY A 83 15.03 -3.16 10.69
C GLY A 83 14.31 -1.80 10.68
N ASP A 84 14.62 -0.85 9.80
CA ASP A 84 14.19 0.54 10.05
C ASP A 84 12.68 0.80 9.85
N ASN A 85 11.96 -0.11 9.18
CA ASN A 85 10.51 0.00 9.04
C ASN A 85 9.84 -1.38 9.23
N PRO A 86 8.95 -1.55 10.22
CA PRO A 86 8.30 -2.83 10.50
C PRO A 86 7.29 -3.24 9.40
N PHE A 87 6.94 -2.33 8.50
CA PHE A 87 5.96 -2.49 7.43
C PHE A 87 6.59 -2.60 6.03
N LEU A 88 7.89 -2.36 5.89
CA LEU A 88 8.56 -2.34 4.60
C LEU A 88 9.97 -2.90 4.67
N ASN A 89 10.20 -4.01 3.95
CA ASN A 89 11.53 -4.53 3.71
C ASN A 89 11.95 -4.22 2.27
N ILE A 90 12.81 -3.21 2.11
CA ILE A 90 13.27 -2.74 0.79
C ILE A 90 14.14 -3.79 0.11
N ALA A 91 15.07 -4.42 0.84
CA ALA A 91 16.00 -5.40 0.29
C ALA A 91 15.28 -6.62 -0.30
N LEU A 92 14.25 -7.10 0.39
CA LEU A 92 13.42 -8.22 -0.05
C LEU A 92 12.20 -7.79 -0.89
N ARG A 93 11.98 -6.49 -1.06
CA ARG A 93 10.81 -5.89 -1.73
C ARG A 93 9.49 -6.43 -1.18
N LYS A 94 9.36 -6.44 0.15
CA LYS A 94 8.17 -6.90 0.85
C LYS A 94 7.45 -5.74 1.54
N ILE A 95 6.15 -5.65 1.34
CA ILE A 95 5.23 -4.90 2.19
C ILE A 95 4.74 -5.88 3.25
N LEU A 96 4.98 -5.55 4.51
CA LEU A 96 4.62 -6.36 5.67
C LEU A 96 3.40 -5.76 6.34
N ILE A 97 2.28 -6.46 6.29
CA ILE A 97 1.01 -6.01 6.87
C ILE A 97 0.71 -6.89 8.08
N PRO A 98 0.61 -6.36 9.30
CA PRO A 98 0.26 -7.18 10.46
C PRO A 98 -1.09 -7.85 10.29
N CYS A 99 -1.20 -9.16 10.51
CA CYS A 99 -2.46 -9.92 10.35
C CYS A 99 -3.62 -9.30 11.14
N ARG A 100 -3.33 -8.71 12.31
CA ARG A 100 -4.34 -8.04 13.15
C ARG A 100 -5.05 -6.88 12.45
N PHE A 101 -4.45 -6.25 11.43
CA PHE A 101 -5.06 -5.14 10.70
C PHE A 101 -6.29 -5.59 9.90
N GLU A 102 -6.34 -6.87 9.49
CA GLU A 102 -7.52 -7.44 8.80
C GLU A 102 -8.79 -7.43 9.68
N ARG A 103 -8.62 -7.43 11.01
CA ARG A 103 -9.76 -7.34 11.95
C ARG A 103 -10.46 -5.98 11.89
N PHE A 104 -9.72 -4.94 11.52
CA PHE A 104 -10.22 -3.58 11.38
C PHE A 104 -10.58 -3.26 9.92
N VAL A 105 -9.76 -3.73 8.98
CA VAL A 105 -9.90 -3.50 7.54
C VAL A 105 -9.91 -4.85 6.81
N PRO A 106 -11.06 -5.54 6.74
CA PRO A 106 -11.14 -6.89 6.15
C PRO A 106 -10.96 -6.90 4.63
N ASN A 107 -11.03 -5.74 3.97
CA ASN A 107 -10.84 -5.62 2.54
C ASN A 107 -9.34 -5.52 2.20
N MET A 108 -8.74 -6.66 1.82
CA MET A 108 -7.31 -6.78 1.52
C MET A 108 -6.81 -5.80 0.43
N PRO A 109 -7.51 -5.62 -0.70
CA PRO A 109 -7.20 -4.54 -1.65
C PRO A 109 -7.09 -3.15 -1.02
N VAL A 110 -8.09 -2.74 -0.23
CA VAL A 110 -8.13 -1.42 0.40
C VAL A 110 -6.99 -1.27 1.42
N LEU A 111 -6.75 -2.30 2.23
CA LEU A 111 -5.66 -2.30 3.20
C LEU A 111 -4.30 -2.19 2.50
N THR A 112 -4.09 -2.97 1.43
CA THR A 112 -2.85 -2.91 0.64
C THR A 112 -2.67 -1.55 -0.01
N TRP A 113 -3.74 -0.93 -0.52
CA TRP A 113 -3.67 0.42 -1.08
C TRP A 113 -3.19 1.45 -0.06
N VAL A 114 -3.67 1.39 1.18
CA VAL A 114 -3.20 2.30 2.23
C VAL A 114 -1.70 2.15 2.48
N PHE A 115 -1.18 0.92 2.46
CA PHE A 115 0.26 0.66 2.60
C PHE A 115 1.06 1.16 1.39
N VAL A 116 0.55 0.94 0.18
CA VAL A 116 1.20 1.46 -1.04
C VAL A 116 1.24 3.00 -1.01
N ASP A 117 0.12 3.64 -0.67
CA ASP A 117 0.04 5.10 -0.58
C ASP A 117 0.98 5.66 0.50
N GLY A 118 1.00 5.03 1.69
CA GLY A 118 1.83 5.49 2.80
C GLY A 118 3.33 5.26 2.58
N LEU A 119 3.71 4.12 2.02
CA LEU A 119 5.10 3.66 1.99
C LEU A 119 5.80 3.87 0.63
N LEU A 120 5.05 3.83 -0.48
CA LEU A 120 5.63 3.81 -1.83
C LEU A 120 5.35 5.08 -2.64
N LEU A 121 4.25 5.81 -2.40
CA LEU A 121 3.80 6.91 -3.26
C LEU A 121 4.79 8.08 -3.39
N ASN A 122 5.60 8.36 -2.37
CA ASN A 122 6.58 9.47 -2.44
C ASN A 122 8.01 8.97 -2.65
N ARG A 123 8.18 7.66 -2.90
CA ARG A 123 9.50 7.06 -2.99
C ARG A 123 10.12 7.31 -4.36
N LYS A 124 11.31 7.91 -4.38
CA LYS A 124 12.12 7.98 -5.60
C LYS A 124 12.60 6.58 -5.95
N LYS A 125 12.28 6.11 -7.15
CA LYS A 125 12.75 4.81 -7.66
C LYS A 125 14.27 4.85 -7.85
N GLN A 126 15.00 4.01 -7.13
CA GLN A 126 16.47 3.95 -7.17
C GLN A 126 16.99 2.83 -8.04
N ASP A 127 16.20 1.76 -8.24
CA ASP A 127 16.54 0.65 -9.13
C ASP A 127 15.38 0.30 -10.08
N LEU A 128 15.65 -0.58 -11.06
CA LEU A 128 14.66 -1.03 -12.04
C LEU A 128 13.63 -2.01 -11.45
N PHE A 129 13.92 -2.63 -10.31
CA PHE A 129 13.14 -3.73 -9.76
C PHE A 129 12.17 -3.29 -8.64
N GLU A 130 12.25 -2.05 -8.20
CA GLU A 130 11.27 -1.38 -7.34
C GLU A 130 9.88 -1.23 -7.99
N ASP A 131 9.72 -1.73 -9.20
CA ASP A 131 8.42 -1.88 -9.85
C ASP A 131 7.61 -3.09 -9.35
N LEU A 132 8.20 -4.00 -8.57
CA LEU A 132 7.51 -5.21 -8.08
C LEU A 132 7.74 -5.43 -6.58
N TRP A 133 6.64 -5.56 -5.83
CA TRP A 133 6.63 -5.82 -4.40
C TRP A 133 5.79 -7.03 -4.06
N THR A 134 6.22 -7.80 -3.07
CA THR A 134 5.43 -8.90 -2.49
C THR A 134 4.67 -8.38 -1.27
N VAL A 135 3.38 -8.70 -1.17
CA VAL A 135 2.57 -8.35 0.01
C VAL A 135 2.49 -9.57 0.91
N VAL A 136 2.87 -9.38 2.17
CA VAL A 136 2.94 -10.45 3.18
C VAL A 136 2.12 -10.01 4.38
N LEU A 137 1.20 -10.89 4.80
CA LEU A 137 0.59 -10.81 6.11
C LEU A 137 1.55 -11.43 7.13
N THR A 138 1.85 -10.71 8.20
CA THR A 138 2.85 -11.11 9.19
C THR A 138 2.26 -11.09 10.61
N ASP A 139 2.56 -12.15 11.36
CA ASP A 139 2.28 -12.33 12.79
C ASP A 139 3.25 -13.43 13.28
N ASP A 140 2.78 -14.49 13.95
CA ASP A 140 3.59 -15.68 14.24
C ASP A 140 4.07 -16.43 12.98
N THR A 141 3.35 -16.27 11.86
CA THR A 141 3.67 -16.88 10.57
C THR A 141 3.46 -15.88 9.43
N ASP A 142 4.32 -15.94 8.42
CA ASP A 142 4.21 -15.13 7.22
C ASP A 142 3.33 -15.80 6.15
N GLU A 143 2.31 -15.10 5.68
CA GLU A 143 1.47 -15.50 4.54
C GLU A 143 1.67 -14.54 3.36
N VAL A 144 2.12 -15.02 2.21
CA VAL A 144 2.14 -14.22 0.98
C VAL A 144 0.73 -14.13 0.42
N VAL A 145 0.19 -12.91 0.31
CA VAL A 145 -1.20 -12.69 -0.13
C VAL A 145 -1.32 -12.16 -1.56
N GLY A 146 -0.25 -11.61 -2.14
CA GLY A 146 -0.24 -11.12 -3.51
C GLY A 146 1.01 -10.31 -3.85
N SER A 147 0.94 -9.60 -4.98
CA SER A 147 1.99 -8.69 -5.43
C SER A 147 1.45 -7.31 -5.77
N VAL A 148 2.26 -6.28 -5.57
CA VAL A 148 2.05 -4.93 -6.09
C VAL A 148 2.98 -4.70 -7.27
N VAL A 149 2.43 -4.21 -8.38
CA VAL A 149 3.16 -3.84 -9.59
C VAL A 149 3.03 -2.34 -9.78
N THR A 150 4.15 -1.61 -9.85
CA THR A 150 4.18 -0.15 -10.05
C THR A 150 4.76 0.18 -11.44
N PRO A 151 4.00 0.00 -12.53
CA PRO A 151 4.49 0.28 -13.89
C PRO A 151 4.93 1.75 -14.07
N GLN A 152 5.94 1.97 -14.91
CA GLN A 152 6.44 3.31 -15.25
C GLN A 152 5.92 3.74 -16.62
N PHE A 153 4.79 4.46 -16.64
CA PHE A 153 4.21 5.00 -17.87
C PHE A 153 4.97 6.23 -18.38
N GLY A 154 5.12 6.35 -19.71
CA GLY A 154 5.75 7.50 -20.36
C GLY A 154 4.87 8.75 -20.44
N GLY A 155 3.55 8.59 -20.29
CA GLY A 155 2.53 9.64 -20.43
C GLY A 155 1.18 9.21 -19.84
N SER A 156 0.26 10.17 -19.65
CA SER A 156 -1.09 9.92 -19.11
C SER A 156 -2.01 9.15 -20.06
N GLY A 157 -1.70 9.13 -21.36
CA GLY A 157 -2.44 8.34 -22.36
C GLY A 157 -1.89 6.93 -22.57
N ASP A 158 -0.80 6.57 -21.87
CA ASP A 158 -0.14 5.28 -22.08
C ASP A 158 -0.93 4.13 -21.43
N THR A 159 -0.79 2.96 -22.05
CA THR A 159 -1.46 1.74 -21.61
C THR A 159 -0.48 0.59 -21.47
N LEU A 160 -0.79 -0.29 -20.52
CA LEU A 160 -0.12 -1.56 -20.29
C LEU A 160 -1.12 -2.67 -20.60
N ASP A 161 -0.85 -3.41 -21.65
CA ASP A 161 -1.60 -4.63 -21.97
C ASP A 161 -0.93 -5.80 -21.24
N MET A 162 -1.66 -6.45 -20.35
CA MET A 162 -1.17 -7.55 -19.51
C MET A 162 -2.02 -8.80 -19.73
N ASN A 163 -1.39 -9.95 -19.90
CA ASN A 163 -2.04 -11.25 -19.84
C ASN A 163 -1.80 -11.88 -18.47
N VAL A 164 -2.87 -12.19 -17.75
CA VAL A 164 -2.84 -12.88 -16.46
C VAL A 164 -3.67 -14.15 -16.58
N LEU A 165 -3.04 -15.31 -16.49
CA LEU A 165 -3.71 -16.62 -16.60
C LEU A 165 -4.59 -16.74 -17.86
N GLY A 166 -4.12 -16.24 -19.00
CA GLY A 166 -4.84 -16.27 -20.27
C GLY A 166 -5.85 -15.14 -20.47
N LYS A 167 -6.09 -14.30 -19.46
CA LYS A 167 -6.99 -13.14 -19.56
C LYS A 167 -6.21 -11.87 -19.87
N ASN A 168 -6.58 -11.20 -20.96
CA ASN A 168 -6.02 -9.90 -21.30
C ASN A 168 -6.70 -8.79 -20.48
N VAL A 169 -5.90 -7.97 -19.83
CA VAL A 169 -6.31 -6.81 -19.04
C VAL A 169 -5.52 -5.61 -19.53
N ARG A 170 -6.23 -4.51 -19.80
CA ARG A 170 -5.62 -3.24 -20.17
C ARG A 170 -5.61 -2.31 -18.96
N ILE A 171 -4.43 -1.84 -18.58
CA ILE A 171 -4.23 -0.90 -17.49
C ILE A 171 -3.87 0.47 -18.08
N GLN A 172 -4.54 1.52 -17.60
CA GLN A 172 -4.29 2.89 -18.04
C GLN A 172 -3.37 3.61 -17.08
N ALA A 173 -2.54 4.52 -17.59
CA ALA A 173 -1.80 5.43 -16.72
C ALA A 173 -2.77 6.22 -15.82
N GLY A 174 -2.40 6.38 -14.55
CA GLY A 174 -3.26 7.01 -13.54
C GLY A 174 -4.27 6.07 -12.86
N SER A 175 -4.40 4.81 -13.30
CA SER A 175 -5.36 3.87 -12.71
C SER A 175 -4.77 3.09 -11.54
N LEU A 176 -5.65 2.60 -10.67
CA LEU A 176 -5.34 1.63 -9.63
C LEU A 176 -6.25 0.42 -9.83
N THR A 177 -5.67 -0.73 -10.17
CA THR A 177 -6.43 -1.89 -10.65
C THR A 177 -6.03 -3.14 -9.89
N VAL A 178 -7.01 -3.94 -9.47
CA VAL A 178 -6.76 -5.27 -8.91
C VAL A 178 -7.10 -6.32 -9.96
N VAL A 179 -6.14 -7.17 -10.28
CA VAL A 179 -6.30 -8.30 -11.19
C VAL A 179 -6.28 -9.59 -10.38
N PRO A 180 -7.39 -10.37 -10.37
CA PRO A 180 -7.42 -11.64 -9.65
C PRO A 180 -6.39 -12.63 -10.19
N CYS A 181 -5.57 -13.16 -9.27
CA CYS A 181 -4.59 -14.21 -9.53
C CYS A 181 -4.65 -15.17 -8.34
N PRO A 182 -5.59 -16.13 -8.33
CA PRO A 182 -5.87 -16.96 -7.15
C PRO A 182 -4.81 -18.04 -6.90
N LYS A 183 -3.93 -18.32 -7.87
CA LYS A 183 -2.81 -19.24 -7.68
C LYS A 183 -1.75 -18.61 -6.78
N LYS A 184 -1.02 -19.42 -6.02
CA LYS A 184 0.11 -18.94 -5.20
C LYS A 184 1.15 -18.18 -6.04
N ARG A 185 1.38 -18.65 -7.26
CA ARG A 185 2.18 -17.97 -8.27
C ARG A 185 1.45 -17.95 -9.60
N CYS A 186 1.52 -16.83 -10.30
CA CYS A 186 1.00 -16.68 -11.65
C CYS A 186 2.11 -16.20 -12.57
N GLU A 187 2.14 -16.76 -13.77
CA GLU A 187 2.85 -16.15 -14.88
C GLU A 187 2.02 -14.99 -15.42
N ILE A 188 2.66 -13.85 -15.60
CA ILE A 188 2.12 -12.69 -16.29
C ILE A 188 3.01 -12.36 -17.47
N SER A 189 2.40 -11.95 -18.57
CA SER A 189 3.11 -11.29 -19.67
C SER A 189 2.54 -9.91 -19.89
N TYR A 190 3.38 -8.99 -20.33
CA TYR A 190 2.96 -7.60 -20.50
C TYR A 190 3.63 -6.94 -21.69
N LYS A 191 2.98 -5.90 -22.20
CA LYS A 191 3.47 -5.04 -23.25
C LYS A 191 2.99 -3.61 -23.04
N PHE A 192 3.92 -2.66 -23.07
CA PHE A 192 3.64 -1.23 -23.03
C PHE A 192 3.48 -0.65 -24.43
N THR A 193 2.55 0.30 -24.56
CA THR A 193 2.57 1.26 -25.68
C THR A 193 3.79 2.17 -25.56
N ASN A 194 3.96 2.77 -24.38
CA ASN A 194 5.12 3.57 -23.99
C ASN A 194 5.28 3.51 -22.46
N GLY A 195 6.52 3.43 -21.98
CA GLY A 195 6.83 3.12 -20.59
C GLY A 195 7.64 1.83 -20.42
N LYS A 196 7.77 1.38 -19.17
CA LYS A 196 8.53 0.18 -18.79
C LYS A 196 8.02 -0.41 -17.48
N LEU A 197 8.25 -1.71 -17.33
CA LEU A 197 8.17 -2.44 -16.07
C LEU A 197 9.45 -3.26 -15.96
N LEU A 198 10.14 -3.21 -14.82
CA LEU A 198 11.41 -3.91 -14.62
C LEU A 198 12.47 -3.56 -15.69
N GLY A 199 12.45 -2.30 -16.14
CA GLY A 199 13.34 -1.81 -17.20
C GLY A 199 13.00 -2.28 -18.63
N LYS A 200 11.94 -3.07 -18.82
CA LYS A 200 11.56 -3.63 -20.13
C LYS A 200 10.19 -3.12 -20.58
N LYS A 201 10.02 -2.97 -21.90
CA LYS A 201 8.73 -2.63 -22.54
C LYS A 201 7.79 -3.83 -22.66
N GLU A 202 8.36 -5.02 -22.75
CA GLU A 202 7.64 -6.28 -22.82
C GLU A 202 8.48 -7.38 -22.16
N ALA A 203 7.81 -8.25 -21.40
CA ALA A 203 8.40 -9.46 -20.85
C ALA A 203 7.31 -10.41 -20.34
N ALA A 204 7.72 -11.60 -19.93
CA ALA A 204 6.95 -12.47 -19.06
C ALA A 204 7.72 -12.64 -17.75
N LEU A 205 7.00 -12.71 -16.63
CA LEU A 205 7.57 -13.01 -15.31
C LEU A 205 6.58 -13.77 -14.42
N GLU A 206 7.12 -14.42 -13.40
CA GLU A 206 6.34 -15.04 -12.34
C GLU A 206 6.14 -14.05 -11.18
N VAL A 207 4.90 -13.92 -10.70
CA VAL A 207 4.51 -13.06 -9.58
C VAL A 207 3.73 -13.86 -8.55
N TYR A 208 3.76 -13.40 -7.30
CA TYR A 208 2.93 -13.99 -6.26
C TYR A 208 1.48 -13.53 -6.43
N GLY A 209 0.58 -14.51 -6.46
CA GLY A 209 -0.86 -14.28 -6.34
C GLY A 209 -1.32 -14.51 -4.92
N GLY A 210 -2.55 -15.03 -4.79
CA GLY A 210 -3.17 -15.34 -3.51
C GLY A 210 -4.47 -14.57 -3.33
N ARG A 211 -4.79 -14.24 -2.08
CA ARG A 211 -6.05 -13.59 -1.69
C ARG A 211 -6.19 -12.17 -2.25
N LEU A 212 -5.09 -11.43 -2.37
CA LEU A 212 -5.04 -10.10 -3.01
C LEU A 212 -5.02 -10.22 -4.54
N GLY A 213 -4.31 -11.21 -5.08
CA GLY A 213 -3.96 -11.27 -6.50
C GLY A 213 -2.86 -10.27 -6.85
N LEU A 214 -3.09 -9.48 -7.90
CA LEU A 214 -2.15 -8.45 -8.37
C LEU A 214 -2.76 -7.07 -8.24
N LEU A 215 -2.08 -6.20 -7.53
CA LEU A 215 -2.46 -4.80 -7.38
C LEU A 215 -1.54 -3.97 -8.26
N ILE A 216 -2.11 -3.38 -9.31
CA ILE A 216 -1.36 -2.61 -10.29
C ILE A 216 -1.59 -1.13 -10.00
N ASP A 217 -0.54 -0.46 -9.53
CA ASP A 217 -0.53 0.97 -9.28
C ASP A 217 0.07 1.71 -10.49
N GLY A 218 -0.81 2.15 -11.38
CA GLY A 218 -0.46 2.93 -12.56
C GLY A 218 -0.39 4.43 -12.32
N ARG A 219 -0.56 4.89 -11.07
CA ARG A 219 -0.49 6.32 -10.75
C ARG A 219 0.96 6.80 -10.88
N ARG A 220 1.13 7.91 -11.61
CA ARG A 220 2.44 8.57 -11.77
C ARG A 220 2.91 9.12 -10.43
N ILE A 221 4.20 8.97 -10.16
CA ILE A 221 4.98 9.84 -9.28
C ILE A 221 5.98 10.55 -10.17
#